data_AF-A0A7E5W6F9-F1
#
_entry.id   AF-A0A7E5W6F9-F1
#
_cell.length_a   1.000
_cell.length_b   1.000
_cell.length_c   1.000
_cell.angle_alpha   90.00
_cell.angle_beta   90.00
_cell.angle_gamma   90.00
#
_symmetry.space_group_name_H-M   'P 1'
#
loop_
_entity.id
_entity.type
_entity.pdbx_description
1 polymer ?
#
loop_
_entity_poly.entity_id
_entity_poly.type
_entity_poly.pdbx_seq_one_letter_code
_entity_poly.pdbx_strand_id
1 'polypeptide(L)'
;MKTILLVVTQILILASVESTPCPKVQSVDITDGVLYENRSVIFEDLEYKSGTWYESDENGTTIRWGCPCIGRICVHRCCQRGQAIYNGCTFTNSSEIDPFSPPVYNGKVLSSVVAHEHFFYLYQRPCDDSYLVDSGAVGEELYIQQNGTLYEVAPGGQQWHLPTGYCVDMMFNENFSEPRLVAGVCFQDVVTDDSVVLYIVYAVGLLLSVPFLLATFLIYAFIPDLRNLHGMCLMAYCGGLIVAFPFLAYLKLHVGQIGVAVTGCLVAAFIVYYAFQTSFFWLNVMCFDIWRTFRCYKNYSNNSGYRGGSMNKRRERKRFLLYGLYAWGMPLLLTVLTAVMQFSDLPAHIITPGFGTRRCWFADWLSDLVYFFTPVLVLVVCNIIFFSVTAHRIRSIRQETAILKGAESSRSDKLKKDKQRYGLYLKLFMVMGVNWSVELISFVVGGSNWYWIIVDISNMGLGIFVFLIFVWKKKVRNLVQKRFRTLFGLPYTERDQRTGKWNTTSTAPTEDTRISSDDSALRLKDMH
;
A
#
# COMPACT_ATOMS: atom_id res chain seq x y z
N MET A 1 35.51 8.33 -4.99
CA MET A 1 34.80 8.34 -6.30
C MET A 1 35.47 7.42 -7.31
N LYS A 2 36.78 7.55 -7.59
CA LYS A 2 37.51 6.64 -8.51
C LYS A 2 37.56 5.17 -8.04
N THR A 3 37.66 4.93 -6.73
CA THR A 3 37.63 3.58 -6.13
C THR A 3 36.27 2.90 -6.19
N ILE A 4 35.18 3.67 -6.14
CA ILE A 4 33.81 3.14 -6.26
C ILE A 4 33.52 2.77 -7.73
N LEU A 5 33.99 3.59 -8.67
CA LEU A 5 33.86 3.30 -10.10
C LEU A 5 34.64 2.04 -10.51
N LEU A 6 35.84 1.84 -9.95
CA LEU A 6 36.67 0.64 -10.18
C LEU A 6 36.03 -0.64 -9.63
N VAL A 7 35.43 -0.56 -8.43
CA VAL A 7 34.71 -1.68 -7.82
C VAL A 7 33.41 -1.97 -8.59
N VAL A 8 32.68 -0.95 -9.05
CA VAL A 8 31.50 -1.13 -9.90
C VAL A 8 31.88 -1.71 -11.26
N THR A 9 32.98 -1.29 -11.88
CA THR A 9 33.47 -1.90 -13.13
C THR A 9 34.01 -3.31 -12.93
N GLN A 10 34.66 -3.63 -11.80
CA GLN A 10 35.08 -5.00 -11.50
C GLN A 10 33.89 -5.92 -11.18
N ILE A 11 32.85 -5.41 -10.52
CA ILE A 11 31.60 -6.15 -10.28
C ILE A 11 30.82 -6.34 -11.60
N LEU A 12 30.83 -5.35 -12.50
CA LEU A 12 30.24 -5.46 -13.84
C LEU A 12 31.04 -6.39 -14.77
N ILE A 13 32.35 -6.55 -14.56
CA ILE A 13 33.21 -7.47 -15.34
C ILE A 13 33.17 -8.90 -14.74
N LEU A 14 32.86 -9.07 -13.46
CA LEU A 14 32.68 -10.37 -12.80
C LEU A 14 31.27 -10.95 -12.92
N ALA A 15 30.28 -10.15 -13.33
CA ALA A 15 29.02 -10.68 -13.83
C ALA A 15 29.19 -11.11 -15.28
N SER A 16 29.96 -12.18 -15.50
CA SER A 16 29.86 -12.93 -16.75
C SER A 16 28.42 -13.45 -16.83
N VAL A 17 27.59 -12.76 -17.62
CA VAL A 17 26.29 -13.30 -18.03
C VAL A 17 26.59 -14.55 -18.83
N GLU A 18 26.48 -15.73 -18.21
CA GLU A 18 26.38 -16.98 -18.94
C GLU A 18 25.20 -16.83 -19.89
N SER A 19 25.53 -16.68 -21.16
CA SER A 19 24.55 -16.42 -22.20
C SER A 19 23.90 -17.76 -22.54
N THR A 20 22.82 -18.11 -21.86
CA THR A 20 22.06 -19.30 -22.26
C THR A 20 21.39 -19.04 -23.61
N PRO A 21 21.35 -20.02 -24.52
CA PRO A 21 20.76 -19.85 -25.86
C PRO A 21 19.24 -19.67 -25.83
N CYS A 22 18.56 -20.12 -24.79
CA CYS A 22 17.14 -19.86 -24.55
C CYS A 22 16.81 -19.80 -23.05
N PRO A 23 15.65 -19.22 -22.67
CA PRO A 23 15.12 -19.30 -21.30
C PRO A 23 14.73 -20.73 -20.92
N LYS A 24 14.73 -21.05 -19.61
CA LYS A 24 14.35 -22.39 -19.11
C LYS A 24 12.93 -22.83 -19.54
N VAL A 25 12.02 -21.87 -19.67
CA VAL A 25 10.63 -22.11 -20.15
C VAL A 25 10.59 -22.60 -21.60
N GLN A 26 11.64 -22.39 -22.39
CA GLN A 26 11.75 -22.88 -23.77
C GLN A 26 12.76 -24.02 -23.92
N SER A 27 13.35 -24.49 -22.82
CA SER A 27 14.31 -25.58 -22.83
C SER A 27 13.66 -26.92 -22.51
N VAL A 28 14.21 -27.98 -23.09
CA VAL A 28 13.82 -29.38 -22.86
C VAL A 28 15.02 -30.14 -22.31
N ASP A 29 14.80 -31.02 -21.34
CA ASP A 29 15.86 -31.89 -20.83
C ASP A 29 16.23 -32.93 -21.90
N ILE A 30 17.48 -32.87 -22.37
CA ILE A 30 18.05 -33.75 -23.38
C ILE A 30 19.25 -34.53 -22.82
N THR A 31 19.31 -34.70 -21.50
CA THR A 31 20.43 -35.37 -20.81
C THR A 31 20.68 -36.78 -21.33
N ASP A 32 19.61 -37.51 -21.65
CA ASP A 32 19.66 -38.88 -22.20
C ASP A 32 19.98 -38.94 -23.71
N GLY A 33 20.19 -37.79 -24.36
CA GLY A 33 20.54 -37.69 -25.78
C GLY A 33 21.96 -38.15 -26.09
N VAL A 34 22.18 -38.60 -27.34
CA VAL A 34 23.49 -39.04 -27.82
C VAL A 34 24.30 -37.83 -28.27
N LEU A 35 25.44 -37.58 -27.62
CA LEU A 35 26.38 -36.50 -27.96
C LEU A 35 27.40 -36.98 -29.01
N TYR A 36 27.53 -36.24 -30.10
CA TYR A 36 28.47 -36.52 -31.19
C TYR A 36 29.71 -35.62 -31.12
N GLU A 37 30.79 -36.01 -31.82
CA GLU A 37 32.09 -35.30 -31.81
C GLU A 37 32.01 -33.85 -32.31
N ASN A 38 31.05 -33.56 -33.18
CA ASN A 38 30.73 -32.22 -33.70
C ASN A 38 29.99 -31.33 -32.68
N ARG A 39 29.81 -31.79 -31.43
CA ARG A 39 29.01 -31.14 -30.37
C ARG A 39 27.52 -30.99 -30.70
N SER A 40 26.96 -31.82 -31.57
CA SER A 40 25.51 -31.98 -31.71
C SER A 40 24.99 -33.06 -30.76
N VAL A 41 23.80 -32.84 -30.21
CA VAL A 41 23.08 -33.84 -29.41
C VAL A 41 21.86 -34.30 -30.18
N ILE A 42 21.65 -35.61 -30.33
CA ILE A 42 20.43 -36.16 -30.90
C ILE A 42 19.57 -36.74 -29.78
N PHE A 43 18.33 -36.25 -29.67
CA PHE A 43 17.34 -36.69 -28.68
C PHE A 43 15.96 -36.74 -29.34
N GLU A 44 15.24 -37.87 -29.17
CA GLU A 44 13.92 -38.11 -29.79
C GLU A 44 13.86 -37.76 -31.30
N ASP A 45 14.82 -38.25 -32.08
CA ASP A 45 14.97 -38.00 -33.53
C ASP A 45 15.20 -36.53 -33.93
N LEU A 46 15.56 -35.66 -32.96
CA LEU A 46 15.87 -34.25 -33.19
C LEU A 46 17.35 -33.95 -32.95
N GLU A 47 18.00 -33.35 -33.94
CA GLU A 47 19.38 -32.87 -33.83
C GLU A 47 19.43 -31.44 -33.25
N TYR A 48 20.06 -31.30 -32.09
CA TYR A 48 20.41 -30.03 -31.45
C TYR A 48 21.86 -29.69 -31.80
N LYS A 49 22.06 -28.70 -32.66
CA LYS A 49 23.39 -28.27 -33.11
C LYS A 49 24.13 -27.51 -32.02
N SER A 50 25.45 -27.37 -32.16
CA SER A 50 26.26 -26.55 -31.25
C SER A 50 25.70 -25.12 -31.19
N GLY A 51 25.41 -24.63 -29.98
CA GLY A 51 24.79 -23.33 -29.74
C GLY A 51 23.26 -23.35 -29.59
N THR A 52 22.59 -24.49 -29.76
CA THR A 52 21.15 -24.66 -29.48
C THR A 52 20.87 -25.52 -28.25
N TRP A 53 21.85 -25.70 -27.38
CA TRP A 53 21.74 -26.42 -26.11
C TRP A 53 22.79 -25.88 -25.12
N TYR A 54 22.56 -26.09 -23.82
CA TYR A 54 23.48 -25.69 -22.75
C TYR A 54 23.44 -26.69 -21.60
N GLU A 55 24.47 -26.69 -20.76
CA GLU A 55 24.54 -27.49 -19.53
C GLU A 55 24.29 -26.61 -18.31
N SER A 56 23.60 -27.13 -17.32
CA SER A 56 23.37 -26.48 -16.04
C SER A 56 23.53 -27.49 -14.92
N ASP A 57 24.27 -27.13 -13.88
CA ASP A 57 24.43 -27.96 -12.70
C ASP A 57 23.30 -27.69 -11.71
N GLU A 58 22.38 -28.64 -11.57
CA GLU A 58 21.32 -28.60 -10.54
C GLU A 58 21.59 -29.71 -9.52
N ASN A 59 21.72 -29.36 -8.23
CA ASN A 59 21.92 -30.30 -7.12
C ASN A 59 23.09 -31.30 -7.29
N GLY A 60 24.16 -30.90 -7.99
CA GLY A 60 25.35 -31.74 -8.20
C GLY A 60 25.24 -32.74 -9.36
N THR A 61 24.16 -32.65 -10.14
CA THR A 61 23.98 -33.37 -11.42
C THR A 61 23.99 -32.37 -12.57
N THR A 62 24.82 -32.64 -13.59
CA THR A 62 24.88 -31.83 -14.81
C THR A 62 23.74 -32.24 -15.74
N ILE A 63 22.76 -31.34 -15.93
CA ILE A 63 21.60 -31.53 -16.81
C ILE A 63 21.87 -30.82 -18.13
N ARG A 64 21.55 -31.48 -19.25
CA ARG A 64 21.63 -30.89 -20.61
C ARG A 64 20.27 -30.37 -21.04
N TRP A 65 20.22 -29.09 -21.37
CA TRP A 65 19.01 -28.39 -21.81
C TRP A 65 19.10 -28.07 -23.30
N GLY A 66 18.18 -28.61 -24.10
CA GLY A 66 18.03 -28.30 -25.52
C GLY A 66 17.04 -27.17 -25.77
N CYS A 67 17.30 -26.31 -26.75
CA CYS A 67 16.44 -25.19 -27.14
C CYS A 67 15.74 -25.47 -28.49
N PRO A 68 14.66 -26.26 -28.53
CA PRO A 68 14.03 -26.69 -29.79
C PRO A 68 13.36 -25.54 -30.56
N CYS A 69 13.08 -24.42 -29.90
CA CYS A 69 12.38 -23.27 -30.49
C CYS A 69 13.30 -22.38 -31.34
N ILE A 70 14.61 -22.65 -31.35
CA ILE A 70 15.54 -21.95 -32.23
C ILE A 70 15.35 -22.49 -33.66
N GLY A 71 14.64 -21.73 -34.48
CA GLY A 71 14.33 -22.11 -35.87
C GLY A 71 13.02 -22.90 -36.04
N ARG A 72 12.21 -23.05 -34.98
CA ARG A 72 10.88 -23.69 -35.02
C ARG A 72 9.87 -22.86 -34.26
N ILE A 73 8.58 -23.00 -34.60
CA ILE A 73 7.50 -22.34 -33.87
C ILE A 73 7.04 -23.28 -32.76
N CYS A 74 7.31 -22.90 -31.52
CA CYS A 74 6.92 -23.69 -30.35
C CYS A 74 5.59 -23.23 -29.76
N VAL A 75 4.80 -24.17 -29.27
CA VAL A 75 3.58 -23.92 -28.48
C VAL A 75 3.59 -24.85 -27.26
N HIS A 76 3.22 -24.32 -26.09
CA HIS A 76 3.14 -25.15 -24.88
C HIS A 76 1.82 -25.93 -24.82
N ARG A 77 1.92 -27.19 -24.41
CA ARG A 77 0.79 -28.03 -24.08
C ARG A 77 0.70 -28.19 -22.56
N CYS A 78 -0.50 -28.04 -22.01
CA CYS A 78 -0.67 -28.06 -20.54
C CYS A 78 -0.50 -29.45 -19.92
N CYS A 79 -0.78 -30.52 -20.66
CA CYS A 79 -0.60 -31.90 -20.25
C CYS A 79 0.45 -32.63 -21.10
N GLN A 80 0.89 -33.80 -20.63
CA GLN A 80 1.85 -34.65 -21.33
C GLN A 80 1.25 -35.29 -22.60
N ARG A 81 2.09 -35.93 -23.40
CA ARG A 81 1.66 -36.66 -24.61
C ARG A 81 0.61 -37.73 -24.27
N GLY A 82 -0.48 -37.77 -25.02
CA GLY A 82 -1.60 -38.70 -24.81
C GLY A 82 -2.52 -38.36 -23.61
N GLN A 83 -2.36 -37.19 -22.99
CA GLN A 83 -3.21 -36.74 -21.87
C GLN A 83 -4.07 -35.54 -22.26
N ALA A 84 -5.25 -35.41 -21.65
CA ALA A 84 -6.12 -34.24 -21.79
C ALA A 84 -6.70 -33.83 -20.42
N ILE A 85 -7.37 -32.68 -20.37
CA ILE A 85 -7.90 -32.11 -19.13
C ILE A 85 -9.30 -32.68 -18.87
N TYR A 86 -9.50 -33.40 -17.76
CA TYR A 86 -10.84 -33.86 -17.31
C TYR A 86 -11.13 -33.45 -15.86
N ASN A 87 -10.14 -33.62 -14.98
CA ASN A 87 -10.09 -33.11 -13.60
C ASN A 87 -8.61 -33.03 -13.19
N GLY A 88 -7.83 -32.36 -14.03
CA GLY A 88 -6.39 -32.55 -14.15
C GLY A 88 -6.03 -33.33 -15.42
N CYS A 89 -4.73 -33.56 -15.62
CA CYS A 89 -4.23 -34.25 -16.80
C CYS A 89 -4.44 -35.76 -16.67
N THR A 90 -5.26 -36.33 -17.57
CA THR A 90 -5.62 -37.75 -17.59
C THR A 90 -5.34 -38.36 -18.95
N PHE A 91 -4.80 -39.58 -18.99
CA PHE A 91 -4.60 -40.31 -20.25
C PHE A 91 -5.92 -40.66 -20.92
N THR A 92 -5.93 -40.55 -22.25
CA THR A 92 -7.13 -40.82 -23.04
C THR A 92 -6.74 -41.22 -24.46
N ASN A 93 -7.47 -42.17 -25.03
CA ASN A 93 -7.19 -42.80 -26.32
C ASN A 93 -8.00 -42.18 -27.49
N SER A 94 -8.43 -40.91 -27.37
CA SER A 94 -9.18 -40.25 -28.45
C SER A 94 -8.24 -39.74 -29.56
N SER A 95 -8.63 -39.95 -30.82
CA SER A 95 -7.96 -39.45 -32.01
C SER A 95 -7.93 -37.91 -32.11
N GLU A 96 -8.67 -37.22 -31.25
CA GLU A 96 -8.69 -35.76 -31.15
C GLU A 96 -7.54 -35.20 -30.29
N ILE A 97 -6.75 -36.07 -29.65
CA ILE A 97 -5.78 -35.73 -28.59
C ILE A 97 -4.35 -36.16 -28.95
N ASP A 98 -4.22 -37.21 -29.76
CA ASP A 98 -2.96 -37.67 -30.32
C ASP A 98 -3.15 -38.10 -31.78
N PRO A 99 -2.59 -37.36 -32.77
CA PRO A 99 -1.81 -36.13 -32.60
C PRO A 99 -2.69 -34.92 -32.20
N PHE A 100 -2.24 -34.13 -31.22
CA PHE A 100 -2.91 -32.88 -30.84
C PHE A 100 -2.83 -31.86 -31.98
N SER A 101 -3.97 -31.57 -32.61
CA SER A 101 -4.03 -30.75 -33.83
C SER A 101 -5.20 -29.75 -33.80
N PRO A 102 -5.15 -28.73 -32.93
CA PRO A 102 -6.22 -27.72 -32.83
C PRO A 102 -6.31 -26.87 -34.10
N PRO A 103 -7.47 -26.22 -34.36
CA PRO A 103 -7.62 -25.29 -35.47
C PRO A 103 -6.70 -24.08 -35.31
N VAL A 104 -6.03 -23.70 -36.40
CA VAL A 104 -5.12 -22.54 -36.46
C VAL A 104 -5.82 -21.39 -37.18
N TYR A 105 -5.56 -20.16 -36.78
CA TYR A 105 -6.21 -18.96 -37.28
C TYR A 105 -5.21 -17.90 -37.74
N ASN A 106 -5.71 -16.95 -38.53
CA ASN A 106 -5.06 -15.67 -38.82
C ASN A 106 -6.04 -14.55 -38.41
N GLY A 107 -5.80 -13.93 -37.26
CA GLY A 107 -6.82 -13.17 -36.53
C GLY A 107 -7.96 -14.10 -36.11
N LYS A 108 -9.15 -13.90 -36.70
CA LYS A 108 -10.34 -14.75 -36.50
C LYS A 108 -10.65 -15.68 -37.68
N VAL A 109 -9.88 -15.60 -38.77
CA VAL A 109 -10.12 -16.39 -39.97
C VAL A 109 -9.41 -17.73 -39.85
N LEU A 110 -10.12 -18.83 -40.10
CA LEU A 110 -9.55 -20.18 -40.06
C LEU A 110 -8.45 -20.33 -41.13
N SER A 111 -7.30 -20.86 -40.71
CA SER A 111 -6.16 -21.17 -41.56
C SER A 111 -6.21 -22.61 -42.05
N SER A 112 -5.63 -22.90 -43.22
CA SER A 112 -5.45 -24.26 -43.73
C SER A 112 -4.23 -24.99 -43.14
N VAL A 113 -3.55 -24.40 -42.15
CA VAL A 113 -2.36 -24.94 -41.52
C VAL A 113 -2.74 -26.07 -40.55
N VAL A 114 -2.06 -27.20 -40.69
CA VAL A 114 -2.23 -28.37 -39.82
C VAL A 114 -1.32 -28.22 -38.59
N ALA A 115 -1.91 -28.02 -37.42
CA ALA A 115 -1.18 -27.64 -36.22
C ALA A 115 -0.10 -28.65 -35.79
N HIS A 116 -0.38 -29.96 -35.87
CA HIS A 116 0.57 -31.00 -35.43
C HIS A 116 1.80 -31.15 -36.33
N GLU A 117 1.76 -30.66 -37.58
CA GLU A 117 2.91 -30.64 -38.50
C GLU A 117 3.67 -29.31 -38.41
N HIS A 118 2.98 -28.24 -38.03
CA HIS A 118 3.51 -26.87 -38.04
C HIS A 118 4.14 -26.44 -36.71
N PHE A 119 3.60 -26.88 -35.58
CA PHE A 119 4.10 -26.50 -34.26
C PHE A 119 4.94 -27.59 -33.61
N PHE A 120 5.99 -27.16 -32.91
CA PHE A 120 6.72 -28.00 -31.97
C PHE A 120 6.09 -27.87 -30.57
N TYR A 121 5.55 -28.96 -30.03
CA TYR A 121 4.89 -28.90 -28.73
C TYR A 121 5.88 -29.10 -27.57
N LEU A 122 5.85 -28.16 -26.63
CA LEU A 122 6.54 -28.27 -25.35
C LEU A 122 5.55 -28.76 -24.29
N TYR A 123 5.79 -29.94 -23.72
CA TYR A 123 4.90 -30.58 -22.74
C TYR A 123 5.17 -30.09 -21.32
N GLN A 124 5.09 -28.77 -21.13
CA GLN A 124 5.31 -28.12 -19.85
C GLN A 124 4.43 -26.88 -19.71
N ARG A 125 4.03 -26.60 -18.47
CA ARG A 125 3.34 -25.35 -18.15
C ARG A 125 4.38 -24.24 -18.02
N PRO A 126 4.18 -23.09 -18.69
CA PRO A 126 5.14 -21.99 -18.64
C PRO A 126 5.17 -21.26 -17.28
N CYS A 127 4.13 -21.42 -16.45
CA CYS A 127 3.97 -20.75 -15.17
C CYS A 127 3.19 -21.64 -14.18
N ASP A 128 3.38 -21.38 -12.88
CA ASP A 128 2.63 -22.04 -11.81
C ASP A 128 1.21 -21.45 -11.67
N ASP A 129 1.11 -20.11 -11.76
CA ASP A 129 -0.15 -19.38 -11.65
C ASP A 129 -0.68 -18.96 -13.04
N SER A 130 -1.85 -19.48 -13.41
CA SER A 130 -2.53 -19.16 -14.67
C SER A 130 -4.04 -19.08 -14.46
N TYR A 131 -4.71 -18.32 -15.31
CA TYR A 131 -6.17 -18.35 -15.44
C TYR A 131 -6.57 -19.20 -16.64
N LEU A 132 -7.73 -19.86 -16.54
CA LEU A 132 -8.28 -20.70 -17.58
C LEU A 132 -9.15 -19.86 -18.52
N VAL A 133 -8.94 -20.02 -19.81
CA VAL A 133 -9.81 -19.50 -20.87
C VAL A 133 -10.47 -20.68 -21.56
N ASP A 134 -11.80 -20.73 -21.56
CA ASP A 134 -12.58 -21.81 -22.18
C ASP A 134 -13.27 -21.29 -23.46
N SER A 135 -12.90 -21.86 -24.61
CA SER A 135 -13.54 -21.52 -25.89
C SER A 135 -15.05 -21.78 -25.95
N GLY A 136 -15.59 -22.57 -25.03
CA GLY A 136 -17.03 -22.82 -24.91
C GLY A 136 -17.73 -22.03 -23.79
N ALA A 137 -17.04 -21.13 -23.10
CA ALA A 137 -17.66 -20.24 -22.10
C ALA A 137 -18.30 -19.01 -22.76
N VAL A 138 -19.35 -18.47 -22.14
CA VAL A 138 -20.11 -17.35 -22.71
C VAL A 138 -19.25 -16.08 -22.65
N GLY A 139 -18.87 -15.55 -23.81
CA GLY A 139 -18.08 -14.31 -23.93
C GLY A 139 -16.57 -14.50 -23.93
N GLU A 140 -16.09 -15.75 -23.98
CA GLU A 140 -14.67 -16.09 -24.15
C GLU A 140 -14.45 -16.75 -25.52
N GLU A 141 -13.52 -16.21 -26.31
CA GLU A 141 -13.08 -16.81 -27.58
C GLU A 141 -11.55 -16.99 -27.58
N LEU A 142 -11.09 -18.08 -28.20
CA LEU A 142 -9.69 -18.48 -28.20
C LEU A 142 -9.24 -18.86 -29.62
N TYR A 143 -8.17 -18.22 -30.11
CA TYR A 143 -7.64 -18.45 -31.45
C TYR A 143 -6.11 -18.59 -31.44
N ILE A 144 -5.62 -19.80 -31.72
CA ILE A 144 -4.17 -20.06 -31.91
C ILE A 144 -3.75 -19.56 -33.28
N GLN A 145 -2.70 -18.74 -33.32
CA GLN A 145 -2.25 -18.07 -34.55
C GLN A 145 -1.13 -18.85 -35.23
N GLN A 146 -0.96 -18.67 -36.53
CA GLN A 146 0.09 -19.36 -37.32
C GLN A 146 1.53 -19.13 -36.81
N ASN A 147 1.78 -18.02 -36.13
CA ASN A 147 3.08 -17.67 -35.52
C ASN A 147 3.23 -18.23 -34.09
N GLY A 148 2.26 -18.98 -33.58
CA GLY A 148 2.24 -19.53 -32.21
C GLY A 148 1.77 -18.54 -31.14
N THR A 149 1.34 -17.32 -31.48
CA THR A 149 0.71 -16.44 -30.48
C THR A 149 -0.73 -16.86 -30.22
N LEU A 150 -1.23 -16.59 -29.03
CA LEU A 150 -2.63 -16.82 -28.68
C LEU A 150 -3.40 -15.51 -28.76
N TYR A 151 -4.53 -15.52 -29.46
CA TYR A 151 -5.45 -14.41 -29.51
C TYR A 151 -6.70 -14.74 -28.69
N GLU A 152 -6.88 -14.01 -27.60
CA GLU A 152 -7.97 -14.18 -26.63
C GLU A 152 -8.95 -13.01 -26.77
N VAL A 153 -10.25 -13.33 -26.74
CA VAL A 153 -11.32 -12.34 -26.63
C VAL A 153 -12.13 -12.68 -25.39
N ALA A 154 -11.98 -11.89 -24.33
CA ALA A 154 -12.71 -12.06 -23.08
C ALA A 154 -13.58 -10.82 -22.80
N PRO A 155 -14.49 -10.85 -21.81
CA PRO A 155 -15.29 -9.68 -21.44
C PRO A 155 -14.44 -8.45 -21.05
N GLY A 156 -13.20 -8.68 -20.62
CA GLY A 156 -12.21 -7.65 -20.30
C GLY A 156 -11.47 -7.02 -21.51
N GLY A 157 -11.73 -7.49 -22.74
CA GLY A 157 -11.12 -7.00 -23.98
C GLY A 157 -10.40 -8.07 -24.79
N GLN A 158 -9.74 -7.63 -25.87
CA GLN A 158 -8.97 -8.50 -26.77
C GLN A 158 -7.48 -8.46 -26.40
N GLN A 159 -6.85 -9.62 -26.27
CA GLN A 159 -5.44 -9.73 -25.86
C GLN A 159 -4.66 -10.71 -26.73
N TRP A 160 -3.37 -10.42 -26.89
CA TRP A 160 -2.40 -11.28 -27.59
C TRP A 160 -1.36 -11.77 -26.59
N HIS A 161 -1.14 -13.08 -26.55
CA HIS A 161 -0.14 -13.70 -25.68
C HIS A 161 0.96 -14.35 -26.50
N LEU A 162 2.20 -14.16 -26.04
CA LEU A 162 3.38 -14.82 -26.61
C LEU A 162 3.34 -16.33 -26.29
N PRO A 163 3.98 -17.19 -27.10
CA PRO A 163 4.03 -18.63 -26.85
C PRO A 163 4.55 -19.03 -25.47
N THR A 164 5.36 -18.18 -24.83
CA THR A 164 5.89 -18.39 -23.48
C THR A 164 4.93 -18.03 -22.35
N GLY A 165 3.78 -17.43 -22.66
CA GLY A 165 2.83 -16.92 -21.67
C GLY A 165 1.53 -17.72 -21.57
N TYR A 166 1.42 -18.86 -22.24
CA TYR A 166 0.23 -19.70 -22.19
C TYR A 166 0.57 -21.16 -22.52
N CYS A 167 -0.29 -22.09 -22.11
CA CYS A 167 -0.35 -23.45 -22.64
C CYS A 167 -1.77 -23.76 -23.11
N VAL A 168 -1.92 -24.71 -24.04
CA VAL A 168 -3.23 -25.14 -24.58
C VAL A 168 -3.44 -26.64 -24.40
N ASP A 169 -4.69 -27.07 -24.25
CA ASP A 169 -5.08 -28.48 -24.30
C ASP A 169 -6.58 -28.65 -24.60
N MET A 170 -7.02 -29.89 -24.80
CA MET A 170 -8.44 -30.22 -24.89
C MET A 170 -9.01 -30.54 -23.51
N MET A 171 -10.17 -29.99 -23.19
CA MET A 171 -10.92 -30.27 -21.97
C MET A 171 -12.16 -31.11 -22.24
N PHE A 172 -12.32 -32.17 -21.44
CA PHE A 172 -13.47 -33.06 -21.40
C PHE A 172 -14.19 -32.87 -20.07
N ASN A 173 -15.51 -32.93 -20.07
CA ASN A 173 -16.32 -32.95 -18.86
C ASN A 173 -17.60 -33.74 -19.14
N GLU A 174 -18.22 -34.36 -18.14
CA GLU A 174 -19.48 -35.10 -18.30
C GLU A 174 -20.62 -34.23 -18.85
N ASN A 175 -20.49 -32.90 -18.69
CA ASN A 175 -21.45 -31.91 -19.18
C ASN A 175 -21.20 -31.47 -20.63
N PHE A 176 -20.09 -31.87 -21.27
CA PHE A 176 -19.72 -31.45 -22.62
C PHE A 176 -19.88 -32.62 -23.60
N SER A 177 -20.64 -32.41 -24.67
CA SER A 177 -20.83 -33.40 -25.73
C SER A 177 -19.61 -33.55 -26.65
N GLU A 178 -18.79 -32.50 -26.75
CA GLU A 178 -17.57 -32.43 -27.56
C GLU A 178 -16.45 -31.79 -26.72
N PRO A 179 -15.17 -32.18 -26.93
CA PRO A 179 -14.08 -31.57 -26.21
C PRO A 179 -13.86 -30.12 -26.63
N ARG A 180 -13.52 -29.30 -25.65
CA ARG A 180 -13.33 -27.86 -25.83
C ARG A 180 -11.86 -27.52 -25.79
N LEU A 181 -11.41 -26.65 -26.68
CA LEU A 181 -10.06 -26.11 -26.60
C LEU A 181 -10.00 -25.11 -25.44
N VAL A 182 -9.05 -25.33 -24.54
CA VAL A 182 -8.82 -24.43 -23.40
C VAL A 182 -7.38 -23.96 -23.38
N ALA A 183 -7.16 -22.77 -22.83
CA ALA A 183 -5.82 -22.24 -22.58
C ALA A 183 -5.62 -21.93 -21.10
N GLY A 184 -4.49 -22.37 -20.55
CA GLY A 184 -3.97 -21.85 -19.30
C GLY A 184 -3.07 -20.66 -19.60
N VAL A 185 -3.57 -19.45 -19.40
CA VAL A 185 -2.84 -18.22 -19.70
C VAL A 185 -2.17 -17.72 -18.42
N CYS A 186 -0.87 -17.49 -18.49
CA CYS A 186 -0.13 -16.94 -17.36
C CYS A 186 -0.64 -15.53 -17.05
N PHE A 187 -0.69 -15.18 -15.78
CA PHE A 187 -0.84 -13.77 -15.44
C PHE A 187 0.31 -13.00 -16.09
N GLN A 188 -0.02 -11.91 -16.78
CA GLN A 188 1.01 -11.04 -17.33
C GLN A 188 1.75 -10.43 -16.15
N ASP A 189 2.83 -11.08 -15.76
CA ASP A 189 3.76 -10.52 -14.80
C ASP A 189 4.28 -9.23 -15.43
N VAL A 190 3.85 -8.10 -14.88
CA VAL A 190 4.70 -6.91 -14.93
C VAL A 190 6.02 -7.41 -14.38
N VAL A 191 7.05 -7.46 -15.24
CA VAL A 191 8.41 -7.85 -14.86
C VAL A 191 8.85 -6.93 -13.73
N THR A 192 8.60 -7.39 -12.53
CA THR A 192 9.23 -7.00 -11.30
C THR A 192 9.72 -8.31 -10.74
N ASP A 193 11.03 -8.47 -10.62
CA ASP A 193 11.70 -9.48 -9.79
C ASP A 193 11.32 -9.33 -8.29
N ASP A 194 10.06 -9.01 -8.00
CA ASP A 194 9.50 -8.93 -6.67
C ASP A 194 9.12 -10.35 -6.29
N SER A 195 10.14 -11.10 -5.87
CA SER A 195 10.01 -12.42 -5.26
C SER A 195 8.81 -12.49 -4.31
N VAL A 196 8.13 -13.64 -4.24
CA VAL A 196 7.05 -13.94 -3.26
C VAL A 196 7.43 -13.49 -1.84
N VAL A 197 8.73 -13.56 -1.52
CA VAL A 197 9.33 -13.04 -0.29
C VAL A 197 9.00 -11.57 -0.05
N LEU A 198 9.07 -10.70 -1.06
CA LEU A 198 8.79 -9.28 -0.94
C LEU A 198 7.31 -9.01 -0.59
N TYR A 199 6.37 -9.73 -1.21
CA TYR A 199 4.95 -9.64 -0.86
C TYR A 199 4.69 -10.06 0.59
N ILE A 200 5.33 -11.13 1.04
CA ILE A 200 5.26 -11.60 2.44
C ILE A 200 5.85 -10.53 3.38
N VAL A 201 7.01 -9.95 3.05
CA VAL A 201 7.64 -8.88 3.83
C VAL A 201 6.71 -7.66 3.93
N TYR A 202 6.08 -7.25 2.83
CA TYR A 202 5.10 -6.17 2.83
C TYR A 202 3.91 -6.46 3.74
N ALA A 203 3.32 -7.64 3.63
CA ALA A 203 2.20 -8.04 4.47
C ALA A 203 2.57 -8.07 5.96
N VAL A 204 3.71 -8.68 6.31
CA VAL A 204 4.21 -8.74 7.69
C VAL A 204 4.51 -7.34 8.24
N GLY A 205 5.14 -6.48 7.45
CA GLY A 205 5.45 -5.09 7.83
C GLY A 205 4.20 -4.27 8.13
N LEU A 206 3.18 -4.37 7.27
CA LEU A 206 1.88 -3.73 7.49
C LEU A 206 1.20 -4.23 8.78
N LEU A 207 1.17 -5.55 8.99
CA LEU A 207 0.59 -6.16 10.20
C LEU A 207 1.34 -5.76 11.47
N LEU A 208 2.67 -5.65 11.42
CA LEU A 208 3.48 -5.21 12.56
C LEU A 208 3.17 -3.77 12.98
N SER A 209 2.73 -2.92 12.05
CA SER A 209 2.33 -1.53 12.34
C SER A 209 0.96 -1.42 13.01
N VAL A 210 0.05 -2.37 12.79
CA VAL A 210 -1.34 -2.31 13.29
C VAL A 210 -1.41 -2.23 14.82
N PRO A 211 -0.66 -3.02 15.61
CA PRO A 211 -0.64 -2.89 17.08
C PRO A 211 -0.26 -1.50 17.57
N PHE A 212 0.69 -0.81 16.91
CA PHE A 212 1.13 0.54 17.30
C PHE A 212 0.08 1.60 16.98
N LEU A 213 -0.61 1.46 15.84
CA LEU A 213 -1.77 2.30 15.49
C LEU A 213 -2.90 2.09 16.49
N LEU A 214 -3.21 0.84 16.81
CA LEU A 214 -4.25 0.48 17.78
C LEU A 214 -3.91 1.02 19.17
N ALA A 215 -2.66 0.87 19.63
CA ALA A 215 -2.21 1.44 20.90
C ALA A 215 -2.37 2.97 20.92
N THR A 216 -2.02 3.66 19.83
CA THR A 216 -2.24 5.10 19.69
C THR A 216 -3.73 5.46 19.78
N PHE A 217 -4.57 4.73 19.05
CA PHE A 217 -6.03 4.92 19.07
C PHE A 217 -6.60 4.73 20.49
N LEU A 218 -6.27 3.62 21.16
CA LEU A 218 -6.78 3.29 22.49
C LEU A 218 -6.32 4.30 23.56
N ILE A 219 -5.06 4.73 23.55
CA ILE A 219 -4.55 5.72 24.50
C ILE A 219 -5.29 7.05 24.36
N TYR A 220 -5.53 7.50 23.13
CA TYR A 220 -6.29 8.73 22.88
C TYR A 220 -7.78 8.56 23.19
N ALA A 221 -8.35 7.37 23.00
CA ALA A 221 -9.74 7.06 23.33
C ALA A 221 -10.01 7.05 24.84
N PHE A 222 -9.14 6.37 25.62
CA PHE A 222 -9.33 6.14 27.05
C PHE A 222 -8.91 7.29 27.94
N ILE A 223 -8.06 8.21 27.47
CA ILE A 223 -7.61 9.38 28.24
C ILE A 223 -8.42 10.60 27.78
N PRO A 224 -9.43 11.05 28.55
CA PRO A 224 -10.32 12.13 28.12
C PRO A 224 -9.59 13.45 27.83
N ASP A 225 -8.47 13.69 28.52
CA ASP A 225 -7.61 14.87 28.35
C ASP A 225 -6.93 14.94 26.97
N LEU A 226 -6.82 13.80 26.26
CA LEU A 226 -6.26 13.72 24.92
C LEU A 226 -7.32 13.88 23.82
N ARG A 227 -8.61 13.72 24.14
CA ARG A 227 -9.75 13.86 23.21
C ARG A 227 -10.11 15.32 22.90
N ASN A 228 -9.10 16.13 22.61
CA ASN A 228 -9.30 17.43 21.99
C ASN A 228 -9.52 17.25 20.47
N LEU A 229 -9.89 18.33 19.77
CA LEU A 229 -10.16 18.29 18.32
C LEU A 229 -9.05 17.58 17.52
N HIS A 230 -7.79 17.90 17.79
CA HIS A 230 -6.64 17.29 17.13
C HIS A 230 -6.52 15.79 17.44
N GLY A 231 -6.70 15.40 18.71
CA GLY A 231 -6.70 14.00 19.12
C GLY A 231 -7.82 13.18 18.49
N MET A 232 -9.02 13.75 18.36
CA MET A 232 -10.13 13.08 17.67
C MET A 232 -9.87 12.91 16.16
N CYS A 233 -9.25 13.89 15.50
CA CYS A 233 -8.85 13.77 14.09
C CYS A 233 -7.75 12.70 13.92
N LEU A 234 -6.78 12.65 14.84
CA LEU A 234 -5.74 11.62 14.84
C LEU A 234 -6.33 10.22 15.04
N MET A 235 -7.29 10.06 15.95
CA MET A 235 -7.98 8.79 16.14
C MET A 235 -8.71 8.34 14.88
N ALA A 236 -9.40 9.26 14.18
CA ALA A 236 -10.10 8.93 12.94
C ALA A 236 -9.12 8.55 11.81
N TYR A 237 -8.00 9.26 11.69
CA TYR A 237 -6.89 8.90 10.80
C TYR A 237 -6.33 7.50 11.11
N CYS A 238 -5.98 7.22 12.36
CA CYS A 238 -5.50 5.90 12.77
C CYS A 238 -6.56 4.82 12.55
N GLY A 239 -7.85 5.12 12.79
CA GLY A 239 -8.96 4.20 12.57
C GLY A 239 -9.03 3.72 11.11
N GLY A 240 -8.86 4.62 10.15
CA GLY A 240 -8.79 4.25 8.74
C GLY A 240 -7.61 3.33 8.43
N LEU A 241 -6.41 3.62 8.93
CA LEU A 241 -5.23 2.77 8.71
C LEU A 241 -5.31 1.41 9.42
N ILE A 242 -5.93 1.35 10.60
CA ILE A 242 -6.18 0.08 11.32
C ILE A 242 -7.09 -0.83 10.50
N VAL A 243 -8.00 -0.28 9.71
CA VAL A 243 -8.84 -1.05 8.78
C VAL A 243 -8.09 -1.35 7.49
N ALA A 244 -7.41 -0.36 6.89
CA ALA A 244 -6.75 -0.53 5.60
C ALA A 244 -5.61 -1.58 5.63
N PHE A 245 -4.74 -1.55 6.66
CA PHE A 245 -3.52 -2.35 6.69
C PHE A 245 -3.76 -3.87 6.79
N PRO A 246 -4.66 -4.40 7.64
CA PRO A 246 -4.96 -5.83 7.67
C PRO A 246 -5.57 -6.34 6.36
N PHE A 247 -6.51 -5.60 5.77
CA PHE A 247 -7.12 -6.00 4.50
C PHE A 247 -6.10 -5.91 3.36
N LEU A 248 -5.25 -4.88 3.32
CA LEU A 248 -4.17 -4.81 2.33
C LEU A 248 -3.14 -5.95 2.51
N ALA A 249 -2.79 -6.30 3.75
CA ALA A 249 -1.92 -7.44 4.03
C ALA A 249 -2.55 -8.77 3.59
N TYR A 250 -3.86 -8.95 3.84
CA TYR A 250 -4.62 -10.09 3.31
C TYR A 250 -4.54 -10.15 1.78
N LEU A 251 -4.77 -9.03 1.09
CA LEU A 251 -4.66 -8.95 -0.36
C LEU A 251 -3.25 -9.31 -0.87
N LYS A 252 -2.20 -8.91 -0.15
CA LYS A 252 -0.80 -9.20 -0.51
C LYS A 252 -0.38 -10.66 -0.24
N LEU A 253 -1.00 -11.34 0.72
CA LEU A 253 -0.71 -12.75 1.04
C LEU A 253 -1.46 -13.74 0.14
N HIS A 254 -2.58 -13.32 -0.46
CA HIS A 254 -3.42 -14.17 -1.32
C HIS A 254 -3.29 -13.85 -2.81
N VAL A 255 -2.21 -13.18 -3.23
CA VAL A 255 -1.86 -13.06 -4.64
C VAL A 255 -1.51 -14.46 -5.17
N GLY A 256 -2.13 -14.93 -6.25
CA GLY A 256 -1.84 -16.21 -6.91
C GLY A 256 -2.61 -17.44 -6.38
N GLN A 257 -3.31 -17.36 -5.24
CA GLN A 257 -4.00 -18.54 -4.70
C GLN A 257 -5.38 -18.78 -5.36
N ILE A 258 -5.48 -19.87 -6.12
CA ILE A 258 -6.71 -20.47 -6.63
C ILE A 258 -7.62 -20.81 -5.42
N GLY A 259 -8.66 -20.02 -5.17
CA GLY A 259 -9.62 -20.27 -4.09
C GLY A 259 -10.20 -19.04 -3.38
N VAL A 260 -9.68 -17.83 -3.63
CA VAL A 260 -10.39 -16.61 -3.18
C VAL A 260 -11.57 -16.38 -4.09
N ALA A 261 -12.79 -16.56 -3.59
CA ALA A 261 -13.99 -16.18 -4.32
C ALA A 261 -13.87 -14.71 -4.76
N VAL A 262 -14.07 -14.45 -6.05
CA VAL A 262 -13.97 -13.11 -6.69
C VAL A 262 -14.72 -12.04 -5.89
N THR A 263 -15.83 -12.42 -5.25
CA THR A 263 -16.63 -11.58 -4.35
C THR A 263 -15.87 -11.10 -3.12
N GLY A 264 -15.08 -11.96 -2.46
CA GLY A 264 -14.31 -11.60 -1.27
C GLY A 264 -13.18 -10.62 -1.58
N CYS A 265 -12.53 -10.83 -2.73
CA CYS A 265 -11.54 -9.92 -3.27
C CYS A 265 -12.12 -8.52 -3.52
N LEU A 266 -13.25 -8.44 -4.22
CA LEU A 266 -13.92 -7.18 -4.55
C LEU A 266 -14.32 -6.41 -3.28
N VAL A 267 -14.89 -7.10 -2.29
CA VAL A 267 -15.26 -6.47 -1.01
C VAL A 267 -14.03 -5.92 -0.28
N ALA A 268 -12.94 -6.69 -0.22
CA ALA A 268 -11.70 -6.24 0.41
C ALA A 268 -11.11 -5.01 -0.30
N ALA A 269 -11.10 -4.97 -1.64
CA ALA A 269 -10.60 -3.85 -2.42
C ALA A 269 -11.37 -2.54 -2.10
N PHE A 270 -12.71 -2.60 -2.03
CA PHE A 270 -13.52 -1.44 -1.66
C PHE A 270 -13.29 -0.98 -0.21
N ILE A 271 -13.15 -1.91 0.73
CA ILE A 271 -12.84 -1.59 2.13
C ILE A 271 -11.49 -0.87 2.21
N VAL A 272 -10.47 -1.40 1.56
CA VAL A 272 -9.12 -0.82 1.52
C VAL A 272 -9.16 0.57 0.88
N TYR A 273 -9.82 0.71 -0.27
CA TYR A 273 -9.97 1.99 -0.96
C TYR A 273 -10.62 3.06 -0.06
N TYR A 274 -11.78 2.76 0.51
CA TYR A 274 -12.49 3.70 1.40
C TYR A 274 -11.66 4.06 2.64
N ALA A 275 -11.01 3.07 3.25
CA ALA A 275 -10.23 3.25 4.48
C ALA A 275 -8.97 4.11 4.25
N PHE A 276 -8.24 3.89 3.15
CA PHE A 276 -7.13 4.75 2.76
C PHE A 276 -7.60 6.17 2.44
N GLN A 277 -8.64 6.29 1.60
CA GLN A 277 -9.14 7.59 1.18
C GLN A 277 -9.58 8.42 2.39
N THR A 278 -10.30 7.80 3.33
CA THR A 278 -10.67 8.46 4.58
C THR A 278 -9.47 8.91 5.40
N SER A 279 -8.43 8.07 5.50
CA SER A 279 -7.19 8.44 6.19
C SER A 279 -6.55 9.68 5.56
N PHE A 280 -6.48 9.77 4.23
CA PHE A 280 -5.96 10.95 3.54
C PHE A 280 -6.78 12.22 3.78
N PHE A 281 -8.10 12.11 3.77
CA PHE A 281 -8.97 13.24 4.06
C PHE A 281 -8.84 13.70 5.52
N TRP A 282 -8.72 12.78 6.49
CA TRP A 282 -8.44 13.14 7.88
C TRP A 282 -7.06 13.77 8.05
N LEU A 283 -6.05 13.31 7.30
CA LEU A 283 -4.74 13.95 7.24
C LEU A 283 -4.85 15.40 6.75
N ASN A 284 -5.63 15.61 5.69
CA ASN A 284 -5.89 16.94 5.16
C ASN A 284 -6.61 17.86 6.16
N VAL A 285 -7.62 17.35 6.86
CA VAL A 285 -8.30 18.06 7.96
C VAL A 285 -7.30 18.44 9.06
N MET A 286 -6.40 17.54 9.44
CA MET A 286 -5.37 17.84 10.45
C MET A 286 -4.46 18.98 9.99
N CYS A 287 -3.98 18.96 8.75
CA CYS A 287 -3.17 20.04 8.17
C CYS A 287 -3.92 21.37 8.13
N PHE A 288 -5.18 21.35 7.70
CA PHE A 288 -6.05 22.53 7.65
C PHE A 288 -6.32 23.12 9.04
N ASP A 289 -6.64 22.29 10.04
CA ASP A 289 -6.92 22.76 11.40
C ASP A 289 -5.70 23.40 12.05
N ILE A 290 -4.51 22.83 11.81
CA ILE A 290 -3.24 23.41 12.25
C ILE A 290 -3.04 24.78 11.59
N TRP A 291 -3.13 24.86 10.26
CA TRP A 291 -3.01 26.11 9.52
C TRP A 291 -3.97 27.18 10.02
N ARG A 292 -5.25 26.81 10.18
CA ARG A 292 -6.29 27.70 10.70
C ARG A 292 -5.98 28.19 12.10
N THR A 293 -5.50 27.31 12.99
CA THR A 293 -5.13 27.66 14.36
C THR A 293 -4.06 28.75 14.38
N PHE A 294 -3.04 28.65 13.53
CA PHE A 294 -1.97 29.66 13.43
C PHE A 294 -2.42 30.96 12.76
N ARG A 295 -3.34 30.92 11.79
CA ARG A 295 -3.95 32.14 11.22
C ARG A 295 -4.79 32.89 12.24
N CYS A 296 -5.62 32.18 13.02
CA CYS A 296 -6.49 32.80 14.02
C CYS A 296 -5.71 33.38 15.22
N TYR A 297 -4.54 32.83 15.57
CA TYR A 297 -3.69 33.37 16.64
C TYR A 297 -3.32 34.84 16.42
N LYS A 298 -3.08 35.27 15.17
CA LYS A 298 -2.80 36.69 14.83
C LYS A 298 -4.02 37.59 15.10
N ASN A 299 -5.21 37.15 14.70
CA ASN A 299 -6.44 37.95 14.84
C ASN A 299 -6.91 38.06 16.29
N TYR A 300 -6.58 37.08 17.13
CA TYR A 300 -6.96 37.07 18.55
C TYR A 300 -6.01 37.88 19.45
N SER A 301 -4.81 38.21 18.99
CA SER A 301 -3.92 39.13 19.71
C SER A 301 -4.51 40.55 19.83
N ASN A 302 -5.50 40.90 18.98
CA ASN A 302 -6.15 42.21 19.00
C ASN A 302 -7.45 42.26 19.83
N ASN A 303 -7.96 41.14 20.35
CA ASN A 303 -9.17 41.14 21.17
C ASN A 303 -9.03 40.15 22.34
N SER A 304 -8.58 40.69 23.46
CA SER A 304 -8.63 40.08 24.78
C SER A 304 -10.04 39.56 25.11
N GLY A 305 -10.13 38.37 25.71
CA GLY A 305 -11.39 37.84 26.23
C GLY A 305 -11.41 36.33 26.36
N TYR A 306 -10.69 35.79 27.37
CA TYR A 306 -10.72 34.39 27.77
C TYR A 306 -12.18 33.94 28.06
N ARG A 307 -12.87 33.39 27.05
CA ARG A 307 -14.25 32.88 27.18
C ARG A 307 -14.23 31.40 27.57
N GLY A 308 -14.97 31.05 28.63
CA GLY A 308 -14.85 29.84 29.43
C GLY A 308 -14.97 28.47 28.71
N GLY A 309 -14.42 27.44 29.39
CA GLY A 309 -14.13 26.12 28.84
C GLY A 309 -15.31 25.25 28.39
N SER A 310 -16.56 25.54 28.80
CA SER A 310 -17.74 24.77 28.37
C SER A 310 -18.21 25.14 26.95
N MET A 311 -18.26 26.43 26.62
CA MET A 311 -18.58 26.90 25.26
C MET A 311 -17.52 26.45 24.24
N ASN A 312 -16.28 26.30 24.68
CA ASN A 312 -15.17 25.87 23.82
C ASN A 312 -15.30 24.39 23.40
N LYS A 313 -15.68 23.49 24.32
CA LYS A 313 -15.91 22.06 24.00
C LYS A 313 -17.04 21.85 23.01
N ARG A 314 -18.17 22.57 23.16
CA ARG A 314 -19.29 22.49 22.19
C ARG A 314 -18.88 22.97 20.80
N ARG A 315 -18.07 24.04 20.73
CA ARG A 315 -17.52 24.57 19.47
C ARG A 315 -16.55 23.60 18.81
N GLU A 316 -15.68 22.95 19.58
CA GLU A 316 -14.76 21.92 19.10
C GLU A 316 -15.51 20.70 18.56
N ARG A 317 -16.54 20.22 19.27
CA ARG A 317 -17.35 19.09 18.81
C ARG A 317 -18.13 19.41 17.52
N LYS A 318 -18.72 20.61 17.40
CA LYS A 318 -19.35 21.07 16.16
C LYS A 318 -18.35 21.12 15.00
N ARG A 319 -17.12 21.58 15.25
CA ARG A 319 -16.05 21.59 14.23
C ARG A 319 -15.65 20.17 13.81
N PHE A 320 -15.49 19.26 14.77
CA PHE A 320 -15.21 17.85 14.48
C PHE A 320 -16.30 17.22 13.62
N LEU A 321 -17.58 17.48 13.92
CA LEU A 321 -18.68 16.98 13.10
C LEU A 321 -18.65 17.53 11.67
N LEU A 322 -18.39 18.83 11.50
CA LEU A 322 -18.26 19.43 10.17
C LEU A 322 -17.06 18.87 9.40
N TYR A 323 -15.92 18.71 10.06
CA TYR A 323 -14.74 18.06 9.49
C TYR A 323 -15.03 16.59 9.15
N GLY A 324 -15.81 15.89 9.97
CA GLY A 324 -16.23 14.51 9.72
C GLY A 324 -17.16 14.38 8.52
N LEU A 325 -18.10 15.31 8.32
CA LEU A 325 -18.95 15.32 7.12
C LEU A 325 -18.10 15.40 5.84
N TYR A 326 -17.05 16.21 5.85
CA TYR A 326 -16.08 16.26 4.75
C TYR A 326 -15.23 14.99 4.65
N ALA A 327 -14.57 14.60 5.75
CA ALA A 327 -13.54 13.56 5.73
C ALA A 327 -14.06 12.12 5.72
N TRP A 328 -15.35 11.89 6.00
CA TRP A 328 -16.02 10.61 5.74
C TRP A 328 -16.87 10.67 4.47
N GLY A 329 -17.53 11.82 4.22
CA GLY A 329 -18.45 11.97 3.10
C GLY A 329 -17.76 12.00 1.73
N MET A 330 -16.63 12.70 1.60
CA MET A 330 -15.89 12.74 0.32
C MET A 330 -15.30 11.37 -0.06
N PRO A 331 -14.63 10.61 0.84
CA PRO A 331 -14.26 9.23 0.56
C PRO A 331 -15.44 8.37 0.15
N LEU A 332 -16.58 8.46 0.87
CA LEU A 332 -17.77 7.68 0.55
C LEU A 332 -18.28 8.00 -0.86
N LEU A 333 -18.34 9.28 -1.22
CA LEU A 333 -18.72 9.72 -2.56
C LEU A 333 -17.78 9.14 -3.64
N LEU A 334 -16.47 9.21 -3.42
CA LEU A 334 -15.48 8.64 -4.32
C LEU A 334 -15.63 7.12 -4.43
N THR A 335 -15.86 6.42 -3.31
CA THR A 335 -16.08 4.97 -3.30
C THR A 335 -17.36 4.59 -4.04
N VAL A 336 -18.45 5.34 -3.87
CA VAL A 336 -19.69 5.14 -4.62
C VAL A 336 -19.47 5.39 -6.11
N LEU A 337 -18.75 6.44 -6.49
CA LEU A 337 -18.41 6.69 -7.89
C LEU A 337 -17.62 5.53 -8.50
N THR A 338 -16.58 5.07 -7.80
CA THR A 338 -15.79 3.90 -8.22
C THR A 338 -16.65 2.65 -8.32
N ALA A 339 -17.57 2.42 -7.39
CA ALA A 339 -18.50 1.28 -7.45
C ALA A 339 -19.46 1.37 -8.64
N VAL A 340 -20.04 2.55 -8.90
CA VAL A 340 -20.90 2.77 -10.07
C VAL A 340 -20.13 2.47 -11.35
N MET A 341 -18.90 2.98 -11.49
CA MET A 341 -18.06 2.73 -12.66
C MET A 341 -17.60 1.27 -12.78
N GLN A 342 -17.47 0.55 -11.67
CA GLN A 342 -17.11 -0.87 -11.64
C GLN A 342 -18.25 -1.77 -12.15
N PHE A 343 -19.51 -1.41 -11.86
CA PHE A 343 -20.68 -2.24 -12.17
C PHE A 343 -21.49 -1.74 -13.37
N SER A 344 -21.10 -0.63 -13.97
CA SER A 344 -21.71 -0.13 -15.20
C SER A 344 -21.08 -0.78 -16.42
N ASP A 345 -21.92 -1.27 -17.34
CA ASP A 345 -21.48 -1.68 -18.68
C ASP A 345 -21.10 -0.45 -19.50
N LEU A 346 -19.80 -0.13 -19.48
CA LEU A 346 -19.25 1.01 -20.20
C LEU A 346 -18.47 0.55 -21.43
N PRO A 347 -18.52 1.32 -22.53
CA PRO A 347 -17.72 1.04 -23.72
C PRO A 347 -16.22 1.11 -23.40
N ALA A 348 -15.43 0.29 -24.11
CA ALA A 348 -14.00 0.05 -23.85
C ALA A 348 -13.08 1.29 -23.87
N HIS A 349 -13.54 2.46 -24.32
CA HIS A 349 -12.78 3.70 -24.28
C HIS A 349 -12.83 4.41 -22.91
N ILE A 350 -13.74 4.00 -22.01
CA ILE A 350 -13.88 4.58 -20.68
C ILE A 350 -13.06 3.75 -19.70
N ILE A 351 -12.22 4.42 -18.91
CA ILE A 351 -11.35 3.78 -17.94
C ILE A 351 -12.19 3.30 -16.75
N THR A 352 -12.35 1.99 -16.62
CA THR A 352 -13.04 1.36 -15.49
C THR A 352 -12.05 0.96 -14.39
N PRO A 353 -12.47 0.88 -13.11
CA PRO A 353 -11.60 0.45 -12.02
C PRO A 353 -11.08 -0.98 -12.21
N GLY A 354 -11.93 -1.90 -12.67
CA GLY A 354 -11.57 -3.28 -13.02
C GLY A 354 -11.12 -4.12 -11.81
N PHE A 355 -11.74 -3.95 -10.65
CA PHE A 355 -11.42 -4.75 -9.46
C PHE A 355 -11.67 -6.24 -9.70
N GLY A 356 -10.65 -7.06 -9.41
CA GLY A 356 -10.76 -8.51 -9.45
C GLY A 356 -10.65 -9.14 -10.85
N THR A 357 -10.31 -8.37 -11.89
CA THR A 357 -10.12 -8.91 -13.25
C THR A 357 -8.74 -9.54 -13.43
N ARG A 358 -7.67 -8.81 -13.09
CA ARG A 358 -6.27 -9.27 -13.19
C ARG A 358 -5.60 -9.47 -11.84
N ARG A 359 -5.94 -8.61 -10.88
CA ARG A 359 -5.42 -8.62 -9.52
C ARG A 359 -6.51 -8.17 -8.57
N CYS A 360 -6.32 -8.45 -7.28
CA CYS A 360 -7.26 -8.01 -6.26
C CYS A 360 -7.09 -6.53 -5.87
N TRP A 361 -7.08 -5.68 -6.89
CA TRP A 361 -6.91 -4.23 -6.87
C TRP A 361 -7.36 -3.68 -8.23
N PHE A 362 -7.05 -2.42 -8.58
CA PHE A 362 -7.33 -1.87 -9.92
C PHE A 362 -6.73 -2.75 -11.02
N ALA A 363 -7.37 -2.84 -12.19
CA ALA A 363 -6.87 -3.67 -13.29
C ALA A 363 -5.51 -3.16 -13.79
N ASP A 364 -5.41 -1.86 -14.06
CA ASP A 364 -4.28 -1.23 -14.75
C ASP A 364 -3.74 0.00 -13.99
N TRP A 365 -2.51 0.39 -14.32
CA TRP A 365 -1.85 1.58 -13.77
C TRP A 365 -2.64 2.86 -14.03
N LEU A 366 -3.35 2.93 -15.17
CA LEU A 366 -4.17 4.08 -15.52
C LEU A 366 -5.40 4.20 -14.59
N SER A 367 -6.01 3.06 -14.23
CA SER A 367 -7.10 3.00 -13.27
C SER A 367 -6.63 3.36 -11.86
N ASP A 368 -5.44 2.89 -11.45
CA ASP A 368 -4.78 3.33 -10.22
C ASP A 368 -4.62 4.87 -10.21
N LEU A 369 -4.11 5.44 -11.30
CA LEU A 369 -3.87 6.87 -11.43
C LEU A 369 -5.15 7.69 -11.31
N VAL A 370 -6.19 7.33 -12.06
CA VAL A 370 -7.43 8.10 -12.14
C VAL A 370 -8.24 8.02 -10.85
N TYR A 371 -8.46 6.82 -10.32
CA TYR A 371 -9.40 6.62 -9.22
C TYR A 371 -8.78 6.77 -7.82
N PHE A 372 -7.48 6.45 -7.67
CA PHE A 372 -6.81 6.49 -6.37
C PHE A 372 -5.79 7.63 -6.28
N PHE A 373 -4.79 7.67 -7.16
CA PHE A 373 -3.71 8.65 -7.04
C PHE A 373 -4.13 10.08 -7.37
N THR A 374 -5.12 10.30 -8.23
CA THR A 374 -5.60 11.66 -8.57
C THR A 374 -6.22 12.35 -7.34
N PRO A 375 -7.21 11.76 -6.63
CA PRO A 375 -7.68 12.32 -5.37
C PRO A 375 -6.56 12.52 -4.32
N VAL A 376 -5.65 11.55 -4.20
CA VAL A 376 -4.53 11.61 -3.25
C VAL A 376 -3.56 12.75 -3.59
N LEU A 377 -3.21 12.93 -4.87
CA LEU A 377 -2.36 14.01 -5.37
C LEU A 377 -2.94 15.37 -5.00
N VAL A 378 -4.24 15.58 -5.23
CA VAL A 378 -4.92 16.83 -4.87
C VAL A 378 -4.77 17.10 -3.36
N LEU A 379 -5.00 16.08 -2.52
CA LEU A 379 -4.87 16.20 -1.06
C LEU A 379 -3.43 16.46 -0.63
N VAL A 380 -2.45 15.78 -1.22
CA VAL A 380 -1.02 15.96 -0.95
C VAL A 380 -0.58 17.39 -1.30
N VAL A 381 -0.97 17.90 -2.48
CA VAL A 381 -0.70 19.29 -2.89
C VAL A 381 -1.33 20.28 -1.91
N CYS A 382 -2.58 20.07 -1.51
CA CYS A 382 -3.24 20.91 -0.51
C CYS A 382 -2.49 20.89 0.83
N ASN A 383 -2.01 19.72 1.27
CA ASN A 383 -1.25 19.56 2.51
C ASN A 383 0.09 20.29 2.45
N ILE A 384 0.79 20.21 1.32
CA ILE A 384 2.05 20.94 1.09
C ILE A 384 1.80 22.44 1.17
N ILE A 385 0.74 22.96 0.55
CA ILE A 385 0.38 24.38 0.60
C ILE A 385 0.08 24.83 2.04
N PHE A 386 -0.84 24.13 2.73
CA PHE A 386 -1.20 24.46 4.12
C PHE A 386 0.02 24.42 5.03
N PHE A 387 0.88 23.43 4.86
CA PHE A 387 2.10 23.29 5.64
C PHE A 387 3.08 24.42 5.35
N SER A 388 3.34 24.73 4.08
CA SER A 388 4.29 25.76 3.67
C SER A 388 3.87 27.11 4.24
N VAL A 389 2.60 27.49 4.07
CA VAL A 389 2.03 28.72 4.65
C VAL A 389 2.14 28.73 6.17
N THR A 390 1.83 27.60 6.82
CA THR A 390 1.95 27.46 8.28
C THR A 390 3.40 27.63 8.74
N ALA A 391 4.36 27.00 8.06
CA ALA A 391 5.77 27.05 8.39
C ALA A 391 6.34 28.47 8.21
N HIS A 392 6.02 29.15 7.10
CA HIS A 392 6.38 30.54 6.86
C HIS A 392 5.80 31.46 7.96
N ARG A 393 4.52 31.28 8.28
CA ARG A 393 3.85 32.06 9.33
C ARG A 393 4.50 31.86 10.70
N ILE A 394 4.86 30.63 11.03
CA ILE A 394 5.52 30.32 12.30
C ILE A 394 6.93 30.92 12.35
N ARG A 395 7.69 30.88 11.23
CA ARG A 395 9.01 31.52 11.14
C ARG A 395 8.92 33.03 11.41
N SER A 396 7.93 33.71 10.83
CA SER A 396 7.68 35.15 11.08
C SER A 396 7.35 35.43 12.55
N ILE A 397 6.42 34.67 13.17
CA ILE A 397 6.08 34.85 14.60
C ILE A 397 7.30 34.62 15.51
N ARG A 398 8.17 33.67 15.16
CA ARG A 398 9.41 33.42 15.91
C ARG A 398 10.41 34.56 15.81
N GLN A 399 10.55 35.16 14.63
CA GLN A 399 11.43 36.30 14.42
C GLN A 399 10.92 37.51 15.22
N GLU A 400 9.62 37.81 15.15
CA GLU A 400 8.97 38.88 15.92
C GLU A 400 9.11 38.69 17.44
N THR A 401 9.01 37.43 17.93
CA THR A 401 9.12 37.15 19.37
C THR A 401 10.57 37.01 19.85
N ALA A 402 11.52 36.68 18.97
CA ALA A 402 12.95 36.65 19.31
C ALA A 402 13.51 38.06 19.56
N ILE A 403 12.98 39.06 18.87
CA ILE A 403 13.32 40.48 19.04
C ILE A 403 12.81 41.02 20.39
N LEU A 404 11.71 40.47 20.92
CA LEU A 404 11.07 40.90 22.18
C LEU A 404 11.58 40.17 23.45
N LYS A 405 12.66 39.38 23.36
CA LYS A 405 13.19 38.57 24.48
C LYS A 405 13.86 39.39 25.61
N GLY A 406 13.84 40.71 25.56
CA GLY A 406 14.40 41.58 26.58
C GLY A 406 13.57 41.72 27.86
N ALA A 407 12.29 41.33 27.88
CA ALA A 407 11.43 41.57 29.06
C ALA A 407 10.40 40.45 29.29
N GLU A 408 10.31 40.01 30.54
CA GLU A 408 9.26 39.20 31.20
C GLU A 408 9.30 37.66 31.14
N SER A 409 9.28 37.07 32.35
CA SER A 409 9.34 35.63 32.65
C SER A 409 8.04 34.85 32.38
N SER A 410 6.89 35.50 32.34
CA SER A 410 5.58 34.86 32.06
C SER A 410 5.37 34.55 30.57
N ARG A 411 5.94 35.38 29.68
CA ARG A 411 5.91 35.20 28.22
C ARG A 411 6.77 34.01 27.76
N SER A 412 7.81 33.69 28.53
CA SER A 412 8.71 32.54 28.35
C SER A 412 7.99 31.18 28.37
N ASP A 413 7.03 30.99 29.27
CA ASP A 413 6.30 29.72 29.40
C ASP A 413 5.24 29.50 28.31
N LYS A 414 4.60 30.59 27.84
CA LYS A 414 3.72 30.55 26.66
C LYS A 414 4.52 30.20 25.41
N LEU A 415 5.70 30.82 25.23
CA LEU A 415 6.63 30.55 24.14
C LEU A 415 7.17 29.10 24.16
N LYS A 416 7.44 28.53 25.34
CA LYS A 416 7.85 27.11 25.50
C LYS A 416 6.72 26.14 25.12
N LYS A 417 5.49 26.40 25.55
CA LYS A 417 4.30 25.61 25.17
C LYS A 417 4.06 25.67 23.66
N ASP A 418 4.23 26.83 23.04
CA ASP A 418 4.10 27.03 21.59
C ASP A 418 5.24 26.35 20.80
N LYS A 419 6.47 26.35 21.34
CA LYS A 419 7.64 25.66 20.74
C LYS A 419 7.50 24.13 20.76
N GLN A 420 6.91 23.55 21.83
CA GLN A 420 6.60 22.12 21.90
C GLN A 420 5.46 21.72 20.96
N ARG A 421 4.41 22.55 20.86
CA ARG A 421 3.29 22.33 19.94
C ARG A 421 3.75 22.41 18.47
N TYR A 422 4.66 23.34 18.16
CA TYR A 422 5.35 23.44 16.87
C TYR A 422 6.14 22.19 16.50
N GLY A 423 6.96 21.68 17.42
CA GLY A 423 7.83 20.53 17.14
C GLY A 423 7.02 19.26 16.90
N LEU A 424 5.82 19.17 17.48
CA LEU A 424 4.86 18.11 17.18
C LEU A 424 4.33 18.24 15.75
N TYR A 425 3.79 19.40 15.36
CA TYR A 425 3.18 19.57 14.03
C TYR A 425 4.18 19.47 12.88
N LEU A 426 5.42 19.90 13.07
CA LEU A 426 6.48 19.74 12.07
C LEU A 426 6.91 18.28 11.90
N LYS A 427 7.10 17.55 13.02
CA LYS A 427 7.41 16.11 13.00
C LYS A 427 6.28 15.30 12.38
N LEU A 428 5.04 15.70 12.66
CA LEU A 428 3.85 15.08 12.13
C LEU A 428 3.79 15.13 10.59
N PHE A 429 4.07 16.30 10.04
CA PHE A 429 4.11 16.51 8.59
C PHE A 429 5.29 15.78 7.93
N MET A 430 6.49 15.82 8.53
CA MET A 430 7.65 15.14 7.96
C MET A 430 7.45 13.62 7.87
N VAL A 431 6.79 13.00 8.83
CA VAL A 431 6.56 11.56 8.78
C VAL A 431 5.41 11.19 7.85
N MET A 432 4.27 11.88 7.94
CA MET A 432 3.07 11.44 7.21
C MET A 432 2.94 12.10 5.84
N GLY A 433 3.29 13.38 5.69
CA GLY A 433 3.17 14.12 4.43
C GLY A 433 4.28 13.79 3.42
N VAL A 434 5.51 13.61 3.88
CA VAL A 434 6.64 13.27 3.01
C VAL A 434 6.50 11.85 2.49
N ASN A 435 6.15 10.88 3.34
CA ASN A 435 5.92 9.49 2.90
C ASN A 435 4.98 9.42 1.69
N TRP A 436 3.81 10.05 1.79
CA TRP A 436 2.84 10.06 0.69
C TRP A 436 3.27 10.89 -0.53
N SER A 437 4.08 11.93 -0.32
CA SER A 437 4.64 12.69 -1.45
C SER A 437 5.66 11.85 -2.22
N VAL A 438 6.50 11.09 -1.52
CA VAL A 438 7.50 10.21 -2.13
C VAL A 438 6.83 9.00 -2.79
N GLU A 439 5.75 8.47 -2.20
CA GLU A 439 4.93 7.41 -2.80
C GLU A 439 4.37 7.82 -4.16
N LEU A 440 3.83 9.04 -4.24
CA LEU A 440 3.32 9.57 -5.51
C LEU A 440 4.43 9.75 -6.55
N ILE A 441 5.62 10.17 -6.13
CA ILE A 441 6.79 10.28 -7.02
C ILE A 441 7.23 8.88 -7.48
N SER A 442 7.20 7.88 -6.59
CA SER A 442 7.44 6.46 -6.92
C SER A 442 6.54 5.99 -8.05
N PHE A 443 5.24 6.25 -7.90
CA PHE A 443 4.24 5.88 -8.89
C PHE A 443 4.48 6.55 -10.26
N VAL A 444 4.81 7.85 -10.28
CA VAL A 444 5.00 8.60 -11.54
C VAL A 444 6.31 8.26 -12.24
N VAL A 445 7.40 8.09 -11.49
CA VAL A 445 8.73 7.81 -12.04
C VAL A 445 8.84 6.37 -12.51
N GLY A 446 8.19 5.44 -11.82
CA GLY A 446 8.27 4.02 -12.11
C GLY A 446 9.68 3.43 -11.93
N GLY A 447 9.81 2.15 -12.25
CA GLY A 447 11.07 1.40 -12.21
C GLY A 447 11.37 0.74 -10.86
N SER A 448 11.97 -0.45 -10.92
CA SER A 448 12.43 -1.21 -9.75
C SER A 448 13.84 -0.76 -9.35
N ASN A 449 13.91 0.25 -8.49
CA ASN A 449 15.18 0.71 -7.92
C ASN A 449 15.19 0.47 -6.41
N TRP A 450 16.36 0.10 -5.88
CA TRP A 450 16.56 -0.19 -4.45
C TRP A 450 16.12 0.93 -3.50
N TYR A 451 16.11 2.19 -3.94
CA TYR A 451 15.70 3.31 -3.12
C TYR A 451 14.18 3.38 -2.91
N TRP A 452 13.36 2.80 -3.78
CA TRP A 452 11.90 2.69 -3.57
C TRP A 452 11.56 1.74 -2.42
N ILE A 453 12.34 0.66 -2.26
CA ILE A 453 12.20 -0.28 -1.14
C ILE A 453 12.31 0.44 0.21
N ILE A 454 13.18 1.46 0.32
CA ILE A 454 13.32 2.25 1.56
C ILE A 454 12.05 3.06 1.86
N VAL A 455 11.39 3.57 0.82
CA VAL A 455 10.14 4.31 0.92
C VAL A 455 9.04 3.36 1.38
N ASP A 456 8.96 2.18 0.78
CA ASP A 456 7.97 1.16 1.13
C ASP A 456 8.16 0.67 2.57
N ILE A 457 9.41 0.47 3.03
CA ILE A 457 9.73 0.17 4.44
C ILE A 457 9.23 1.29 5.36
N SER A 458 9.40 2.55 4.95
CA SER A 458 8.94 3.70 5.73
C SER A 458 7.41 3.76 5.81
N ASN A 459 6.71 3.32 4.77
CA ASN A 459 5.25 3.19 4.73
C ASN A 459 4.76 2.02 5.58
N MET A 460 5.41 0.86 5.49
CA MET A 460 5.15 -0.29 6.36
C MET A 460 5.31 0.09 7.83
N GLY A 461 6.33 0.89 8.17
CA GLY A 461 6.61 1.35 9.54
C GLY A 461 5.78 2.55 10.02
N LEU A 462 4.84 3.06 9.21
CA LEU A 462 4.08 4.29 9.50
C LEU A 462 3.40 4.26 10.89
N GLY A 463 2.86 3.10 11.28
CA GLY A 463 2.21 2.92 12.59
C GLY A 463 3.16 3.12 13.77
N ILE A 464 4.39 2.61 13.64
CA ILE A 464 5.45 2.76 14.65
C ILE A 464 5.82 4.24 14.79
N PHE A 465 6.02 4.95 13.67
CA PHE A 465 6.36 6.37 13.70
C PHE A 465 5.25 7.22 14.33
N VAL A 466 3.98 6.94 14.01
CA VAL A 466 2.82 7.61 14.62
C VAL A 466 2.84 7.42 16.14
N PHE A 467 3.02 6.19 16.63
CA PHE A 467 3.08 5.90 18.06
C PHE A 467 4.24 6.65 18.76
N LEU A 468 5.45 6.62 18.20
CA LEU A 468 6.60 7.31 18.76
C LEU A 468 6.40 8.84 18.80
N ILE A 469 5.76 9.41 17.79
CA ILE A 469 5.53 10.86 17.73
C ILE A 469 4.41 11.32 18.67
N PHE A 470 3.34 10.54 18.82
CA PHE A 470 2.14 10.99 19.53
C PHE A 470 1.96 10.43 20.92
N VAL A 471 2.44 9.21 21.17
CA VAL A 471 2.30 8.53 22.46
C VAL A 471 3.57 8.65 23.28
N TRP A 472 4.76 8.47 22.67
CA TRP A 472 6.05 8.49 23.38
C TRP A 472 6.51 9.89 23.83
N LYS A 473 5.57 10.79 24.11
CA LYS A 473 5.84 12.13 24.65
C LYS A 473 5.71 12.14 26.15
N LYS A 474 6.62 12.85 26.82
CA LYS A 474 6.62 13.00 28.29
C LYS A 474 5.24 13.37 28.84
N LYS A 475 4.54 14.32 28.20
CA LYS A 475 3.19 14.70 28.62
C LYS A 475 2.21 13.52 28.59
N VAL A 476 2.11 12.83 27.46
CA VAL A 476 1.17 11.70 27.28
C VAL A 476 1.55 10.55 28.21
N ARG A 477 2.84 10.19 28.29
CA ARG A 477 3.34 9.17 29.23
C ARG A 477 3.02 9.49 30.69
N ASN A 478 3.14 10.75 31.11
CA ASN A 478 2.78 11.15 32.47
C ASN A 478 1.27 11.01 32.72
N LEU A 479 0.42 11.36 31.73
CA LEU A 479 -1.03 11.15 31.84
C LEU A 479 -1.38 9.65 31.89
N VAL A 480 -0.74 8.83 31.06
CA VAL A 480 -0.90 7.37 31.07
C VAL A 480 -0.49 6.82 32.43
N GLN A 481 0.69 7.20 32.95
CA GLN A 481 1.17 6.77 34.26
C GLN A 481 0.23 7.19 35.39
N LYS A 482 -0.29 8.42 35.35
CA LYS A 482 -1.27 8.91 36.33
C LYS A 482 -2.54 8.07 36.29
N ARG A 483 -3.10 7.84 35.09
CA ARG A 483 -4.33 7.05 34.92
C ARG A 483 -4.13 5.58 35.30
N PHE A 484 -3.00 5.00 34.96
CA PHE A 484 -2.61 3.64 35.35
C PHE A 484 -2.50 3.52 36.88
N ARG A 485 -1.83 4.45 37.56
CA ARG A 485 -1.77 4.47 39.03
C ARG A 485 -3.13 4.62 39.68
N THR A 486 -4.03 5.45 39.12
CA THR A 486 -5.41 5.58 39.61
C THR A 486 -6.22 4.29 39.41
N LEU A 487 -6.02 3.58 38.30
CA LEU A 487 -6.68 2.30 38.01
C LEU A 487 -6.19 1.16 38.92
N PHE A 488 -4.89 1.13 39.24
CA PHE A 488 -4.26 0.09 40.05
C PHE A 488 -4.08 0.46 41.54
N GLY A 489 -4.66 1.58 42.00
CA GLY A 489 -4.64 1.98 43.42
C GLY A 489 -3.25 2.31 43.98
N LEU A 490 -2.26 2.65 43.14
CA LEU A 490 -0.88 2.89 43.57
C LEU A 490 -0.69 4.32 44.15
N PRO A 491 0.12 4.50 45.21
CA PRO A 491 0.32 5.80 45.84
C PRO A 491 0.97 6.83 44.91
N TYR A 492 0.59 8.09 45.13
CA TYR A 492 1.03 9.25 44.37
C TYR A 492 2.47 9.64 44.74
N THR A 493 3.32 9.96 43.75
CA THR A 493 4.70 10.43 44.01
C THR A 493 4.73 11.94 44.26
N GLU A 494 5.63 12.43 45.12
CA GLU A 494 5.77 13.86 45.49
C GLU A 494 5.85 14.83 44.30
N ARG A 495 6.37 14.38 43.15
CA ARG A 495 6.48 15.17 41.91
C ARG A 495 5.13 15.70 41.42
N ASP A 496 4.09 14.97 41.75
CA ASP A 496 2.77 15.09 41.18
C ASP A 496 1.96 16.09 42.07
N GLN A 497 2.27 16.20 43.38
CA GLN A 497 1.76 17.24 44.30
C GLN A 497 2.25 18.65 43.94
N ARG A 498 3.48 18.78 43.43
CA ARG A 498 4.03 20.08 42.99
C ARG A 498 3.28 20.66 41.78
N THR A 499 2.71 19.83 40.92
CA THR A 499 1.89 20.30 39.78
C THR A 499 0.46 20.69 40.14
N GLY A 500 -0.09 20.17 41.24
CA GLY A 500 -1.41 20.56 41.75
C GLY A 500 -1.42 21.88 42.53
N LYS A 501 -0.31 22.23 43.21
CA LYS A 501 -0.21 23.44 44.03
C LYS A 501 -0.16 24.76 43.25
N TRP A 502 0.09 24.76 41.93
CA TRP A 502 0.12 26.00 41.12
C TRP A 502 -1.25 26.50 40.66
N ASN A 503 -2.34 25.76 40.89
CA ASN A 503 -3.68 26.17 40.45
C ASN A 503 -4.68 26.48 41.57
N THR A 504 -4.26 26.39 42.83
CA THR A 504 -5.08 26.79 43.98
C THR A 504 -4.13 27.16 45.10
N THR A 505 -3.97 28.48 45.31
CA THR A 505 -3.91 29.20 46.60
C THR A 505 -3.03 30.45 46.40
N SER A 506 -3.62 31.52 45.85
CA SER A 506 -3.22 32.88 46.21
C SER A 506 -4.24 33.32 47.27
N THR A 507 -3.97 32.96 48.51
CA THR A 507 -4.47 33.72 49.66
C THR A 507 -3.26 34.43 50.21
N ALA A 508 -3.26 35.75 50.05
CA ALA A 508 -2.39 36.63 50.81
C ALA A 508 -2.56 36.31 52.31
N PRO A 509 -1.48 36.32 53.11
CA PRO A 509 -1.63 36.27 54.56
C PRO A 509 -2.14 37.65 55.00
N THR A 510 -3.38 37.71 55.47
CA THR A 510 -3.83 38.82 56.32
C THR A 510 -3.26 38.57 57.72
N GLU A 511 -2.30 39.42 58.11
CA GLU A 511 -1.92 39.60 59.52
C GLU A 511 -3.13 40.18 60.27
N ASP A 512 -3.81 39.35 61.06
CA ASP A 512 -4.77 39.82 62.06
C ASP A 512 -4.00 40.31 63.29
N THR A 513 -3.78 41.62 63.35
CA THR A 513 -3.37 42.31 64.57
C THR A 513 -4.60 42.43 65.48
N ARG A 514 -4.68 41.54 66.49
CA ARG A 514 -5.58 41.73 67.64
C ARG A 514 -4.99 42.78 68.57
N ILE A 515 -5.56 43.98 68.58
CA ILE A 515 -5.48 44.91 69.72
C ILE A 515 -6.89 45.44 70.02
N SER A 516 -7.36 45.01 71.19
CA SER A 516 -8.32 45.61 72.14
C SER A 516 -9.24 46.76 71.69
N SER A 517 -10.54 46.55 71.89
CA SER A 517 -11.52 47.60 72.11
C SER A 517 -12.40 47.22 73.32
N ASP A 518 -11.80 47.28 74.51
CA ASP A 518 -12.52 47.37 75.78
C ASP A 518 -11.58 47.97 76.83
N ASP A 519 -11.43 49.31 76.80
CA ASP A 519 -11.15 50.17 77.96
C ASP A 519 -10.87 51.59 77.46
N SER A 520 -11.87 52.49 77.52
CA SER A 520 -11.69 53.94 77.75
C SER A 520 -13.01 54.72 77.59
N ALA A 521 -14.04 54.30 78.33
CA ALA A 521 -15.05 55.23 78.82
C ALA A 521 -14.54 55.89 80.11
N LEU A 522 -13.59 56.83 79.99
CA LEU A 522 -13.17 57.71 81.10
C LEU A 522 -12.36 58.90 80.56
N ARG A 523 -12.90 60.11 80.78
CA ARG A 523 -12.31 61.46 80.57
C ARG A 523 -12.23 61.89 79.10
N LEU A 524 -13.02 62.84 78.56
CA LEU A 524 -13.52 64.11 79.12
C LEU A 524 -12.41 64.93 79.79
N LYS A 525 -11.55 65.54 78.97
CA LYS A 525 -11.05 66.92 79.10
C LYS A 525 -9.90 67.17 78.12
N ASP A 526 -10.05 68.25 77.37
CA ASP A 526 -9.07 69.10 76.68
C ASP A 526 -9.50 69.28 75.22
N MET A 527 -10.42 70.22 74.98
CA MET A 527 -10.21 71.67 74.86
C MET A 527 -9.67 72.06 73.47
N HIS A 528 -10.55 72.83 72.81
CA HIS A 528 -10.38 73.72 71.66
C HIS A 528 -10.35 73.15 70.25
#